data_AF-A0A167DCL1-F1
#
_entry.id   AF-A0A167DCL1-F1
#
_cell.length_a   1.000
_cell.length_b   1.000
_cell.length_c   1.000
_cell.angle_alpha   90.00
_cell.angle_beta   90.00
_cell.angle_gamma   90.00
#
_symmetry.space_group_name_H-M   'P 1'
#
loop_
_entity.id
_entity.type
_entity.pdbx_description
1 polymer ?
#
loop_
_entity_poly.entity_id
_entity_poly.type
_entity_poly.pdbx_seq_one_letter_code
_entity_poly.pdbx_strand_id
1 'polypeptide(L)'
;MGVILSGLMREYGLKGKASERSYVQSLPQFITLCERNYLRAIKVMPEEQVGKQRQIKMGSMDFYIVVDDVAKYTTDISIRQKHGLSSHIGEFELAVRLYHDASVAEVVQHNYHQKVKPSYRYPNPNMHHKDEKYQLNAFLADWLIACIENGRVPLNWDVNNGLV
;
A
#
# COMPACT_ATOMS: atom_id res chain seq x y z
N MET A 1 27.84 7.20 -36.81
CA MET A 1 27.03 6.15 -37.49
C MET A 1 25.51 6.35 -37.37
N GLY A 2 25.00 7.51 -36.93
CA GLY A 2 23.56 7.74 -36.73
C GLY A 2 22.80 8.46 -37.87
N VAL A 3 23.49 8.89 -38.93
CA VAL A 3 22.88 9.75 -39.98
C VAL A 3 22.35 8.93 -41.17
N ILE A 4 22.73 7.65 -41.28
CA ILE A 4 22.34 6.81 -42.43
C ILE A 4 20.95 6.17 -42.22
N LEU A 5 20.54 5.90 -40.97
CA LEU A 5 19.23 5.30 -40.67
C LEU A 5 18.05 6.28 -40.77
N SER A 6 18.28 7.59 -40.59
CA SER A 6 17.24 8.62 -40.77
C SER A 6 16.86 8.83 -42.23
N GLY A 7 17.77 8.53 -43.16
CA GLY A 7 17.51 8.59 -44.61
C GLY A 7 16.61 7.44 -45.07
N LEU A 8 16.91 6.21 -44.64
CA LEU A 8 16.17 5.01 -45.05
C LEU A 8 14.72 4.98 -44.53
N MET A 9 14.44 5.55 -43.36
CA MET A 9 13.07 5.57 -42.80
C MET A 9 12.11 6.52 -43.52
N ARG A 10 12.62 7.52 -44.24
CA ARG A 10 11.79 8.50 -44.97
C ARG A 10 11.31 7.96 -46.32
N GLU A 11 12.00 6.97 -46.87
CA GLU A 11 11.71 6.34 -48.18
C GLU A 11 10.63 5.23 -48.10
N TYR A 12 10.41 4.65 -46.92
CA TYR A 12 9.49 3.50 -46.73
C TYR A 12 8.13 3.84 -46.08
N GLY A 13 7.77 5.12 -45.90
CA GLY A 13 6.41 5.49 -45.44
C GLY A 13 5.98 4.94 -44.08
N LEU A 14 6.92 4.47 -43.24
CA LEU A 14 6.63 3.95 -41.91
C LEU A 14 6.37 5.12 -40.95
N LYS A 15 5.13 5.62 -40.94
CA LYS A 15 4.60 6.42 -39.83
C LYS A 15 4.48 5.51 -38.61
N GLY A 16 5.56 5.38 -37.85
CA GLY A 16 5.52 4.83 -36.50
C GLY A 16 4.66 5.74 -35.63
N LYS A 17 3.36 5.45 -35.54
CA LYS A 17 2.46 6.07 -34.56
C LYS A 17 2.84 5.45 -33.22
N ALA A 18 3.74 6.11 -32.47
CA ALA A 18 3.94 5.80 -31.07
C ALA A 18 2.61 6.12 -30.36
N SER A 19 1.76 5.11 -30.26
CA SER A 19 0.56 5.14 -29.45
C SER A 19 1.05 5.18 -28.01
N GLU A 20 1.12 6.36 -27.40
CA GLU A 20 1.05 6.51 -25.95
C GLU A 20 -0.24 5.80 -25.50
N ARG A 21 -0.15 4.51 -25.17
CA ARG A 21 -1.26 3.79 -24.57
C ARG A 21 -1.40 4.38 -23.18
N SER A 22 -2.39 5.26 -23.00
CA SER A 22 -2.81 5.67 -21.66
C SER A 22 -3.19 4.41 -20.90
N TYR A 23 -2.40 4.03 -19.89
CA TYR A 23 -2.72 2.90 -19.05
C TYR A 23 -4.06 3.18 -18.36
N VAL A 24 -5.05 2.32 -18.59
CA VAL A 24 -6.35 2.38 -17.93
C VAL A 24 -6.37 1.25 -16.92
N GLN A 25 -6.25 1.60 -15.65
CA GLN A 25 -6.34 0.65 -14.55
C GLN A 25 -7.70 -0.07 -14.59
N SER A 26 -7.67 -1.40 -14.57
CA SER A 26 -8.86 -2.23 -14.47
C SER A 26 -9.38 -2.21 -13.02
N LEU A 27 -10.60 -1.68 -12.83
CA LEU A 27 -11.24 -1.64 -11.51
C LEU A 27 -11.37 -3.04 -10.87
N PRO A 28 -11.78 -4.10 -11.59
CA PRO A 28 -11.78 -5.46 -11.03
C PRO A 28 -10.41 -5.91 -10.50
N GLN A 29 -9.32 -5.63 -11.23
CA GLN A 29 -7.98 -6.01 -10.78
C GLN A 29 -7.57 -5.29 -9.50
N PHE A 30 -7.96 -4.02 -9.36
CA PHE A 30 -7.72 -3.27 -8.13
C PHE A 30 -8.52 -3.82 -6.95
N ILE A 31 -9.79 -4.16 -7.14
CA ILE A 31 -10.62 -4.78 -6.09
C ILE A 31 -10.00 -6.10 -5.64
N THR A 32 -9.61 -6.97 -6.57
CA THR A 32 -8.93 -8.24 -6.25
C THR A 32 -7.62 -8.03 -5.48
N LEU A 33 -6.86 -6.98 -5.80
CA LEU A 33 -5.67 -6.62 -5.03
C LEU A 33 -6.03 -6.29 -3.58
N CYS A 34 -7.06 -5.46 -3.37
CA CYS A 34 -7.50 -5.06 -2.04
C CYS A 34 -8.11 -6.23 -1.23
N GLU A 35 -8.82 -7.16 -1.87
CA GLU A 35 -9.30 -8.41 -1.24
C GLU A 35 -8.13 -9.26 -0.73
N ARG A 36 -7.09 -9.43 -1.55
CA ARG A 36 -5.89 -10.18 -1.16
C ARG A 36 -5.11 -9.47 -0.06
N ASN A 37 -5.11 -8.13 -0.05
CA ASN A 37 -4.53 -7.35 1.04
C ASN A 37 -5.28 -7.58 2.34
N TYR A 38 -6.62 -7.59 2.31
CA TYR A 38 -7.43 -7.87 3.50
C TYR A 38 -7.08 -9.22 4.12
N LEU A 39 -7.10 -10.29 3.32
CA LEU A 39 -6.81 -11.64 3.79
C LEU A 39 -5.40 -11.81 4.36
N ARG A 40 -4.45 -10.98 3.94
CA ARG A 40 -3.09 -10.96 4.50
C ARG A 40 -2.99 -10.07 5.74
N ALA A 41 -3.62 -8.91 5.73
CA ALA A 41 -3.64 -7.97 6.84
C ALA A 41 -4.21 -8.63 8.10
N ILE A 42 -5.33 -9.35 8.00
CA ILE A 42 -5.93 -10.07 9.13
C ILE A 42 -5.00 -11.10 9.78
N LYS A 43 -4.00 -11.64 9.04
CA LYS A 43 -3.03 -12.60 9.59
C LYS A 43 -1.96 -11.93 10.45
N VAL A 44 -1.66 -10.67 10.16
CA VAL A 44 -0.58 -9.92 10.81
C VAL A 44 -1.10 -8.87 11.80
N MET A 45 -2.39 -8.55 11.77
CA MET A 45 -3.01 -7.59 12.69
C MET A 45 -2.87 -8.00 14.17
N PRO A 46 -2.65 -7.04 15.08
CA PRO A 46 -2.85 -7.25 16.51
C PRO A 46 -4.33 -7.53 16.83
N GLU A 47 -4.65 -7.64 18.13
CA GLU A 47 -6.04 -7.57 18.59
C GLU A 47 -6.71 -6.29 18.06
N GLU A 48 -7.92 -6.43 17.54
CA GLU A 48 -8.69 -5.36 16.92
C GLU A 48 -9.30 -4.44 17.98
N GLN A 49 -8.44 -3.68 18.64
CA GLN A 49 -8.80 -2.71 19.66
C GLN A 49 -7.85 -1.52 19.55
N VAL A 50 -8.42 -0.31 19.60
CA VAL A 50 -7.66 0.95 19.51
C VAL A 50 -6.48 0.97 20.47
N GLY A 51 -5.30 1.35 19.96
CA GLY A 51 -4.05 1.42 20.70
C GLY A 51 -3.30 0.10 20.82
N LYS A 52 -3.91 -1.04 20.44
CA LYS A 52 -3.17 -2.30 20.33
C LYS A 52 -2.19 -2.22 19.17
N GLN A 53 -1.05 -2.87 19.36
CA GLN A 53 0.00 -2.92 18.37
C GLN A 53 0.63 -4.30 18.27
N ARG A 54 1.16 -4.63 17.10
CA ARG A 54 2.02 -5.80 16.89
C ARG A 54 3.34 -5.36 16.29
N GLN A 55 4.44 -5.75 16.94
CA GLN A 55 5.76 -5.62 16.37
C GLN A 55 6.02 -6.76 15.38
N ILE A 56 6.54 -6.40 14.19
CA ILE A 56 7.01 -7.34 13.18
C ILE A 56 8.47 -7.00 12.87
N LYS A 57 9.35 -7.96 13.11
CA LYS A 57 10.77 -7.85 12.76
C LYS A 57 11.01 -8.41 11.37
N MET A 58 11.65 -7.62 10.50
CA MET A 58 12.09 -8.03 9.16
C MET A 58 13.57 -7.70 8.99
N GLY A 59 14.44 -8.71 9.07
CA GLY A 59 15.89 -8.50 9.12
C GLY A 59 16.29 -7.68 10.35
N SER A 60 16.98 -6.57 10.13
CA SER A 60 17.36 -5.60 11.17
C SER A 60 16.32 -4.48 11.38
N MET A 61 15.20 -4.51 10.65
CA MET A 61 14.17 -3.48 10.72
C MET A 61 13.03 -3.91 11.65
N ASP A 62 12.57 -2.96 12.46
CA ASP A 62 11.41 -3.11 13.33
C ASP A 62 10.23 -2.30 12.75
N PHE A 63 9.14 -3.01 12.46
CA PHE A 63 7.86 -2.42 12.07
C PHE A 63 6.82 -2.63 13.16
N TYR A 64 5.85 -1.72 13.21
CA TYR A 64 4.70 -1.77 14.10
C TYR A 64 3.43 -1.61 13.29
N ILE A 65 2.50 -2.55 13.46
CA ILE A 65 1.10 -2.37 13.05
C ILE A 65 0.35 -1.88 14.28
N VAL A 66 -0.27 -0.71 14.19
CA VAL A 66 -1.04 -0.08 15.28
C VAL A 66 -2.49 0.06 14.85
N VAL A 67 -3.43 -0.27 15.72
CA VAL A 67 -4.86 -0.01 15.51
C VAL A 67 -5.16 1.43 15.93
N ASP A 68 -5.48 2.27 14.96
CA ASP A 68 -5.74 3.70 15.16
C ASP A 68 -7.23 3.97 15.46
N ASP A 69 -8.15 3.27 14.78
CA ASP A 69 -9.60 3.39 15.00
C ASP A 69 -10.32 2.06 14.71
N VAL A 70 -11.44 1.81 15.39
CA VAL A 70 -12.32 0.65 15.18
C VAL A 70 -13.77 1.11 15.15
N ALA A 71 -14.44 0.89 14.02
CA ALA A 71 -15.86 1.12 13.82
C ALA A 71 -16.57 -0.20 13.48
N LYS A 72 -17.90 -0.17 13.39
CA LYS A 72 -18.74 -1.37 13.20
C LYS A 72 -18.31 -2.26 12.01
N TYR A 73 -17.85 -1.66 10.92
CA TYR A 73 -17.50 -2.37 9.68
C TYR A 73 -16.12 -1.99 9.14
N THR A 74 -15.35 -1.19 9.88
CA THR A 74 -14.03 -0.77 9.44
C THR A 74 -13.05 -0.71 10.59
N THR A 75 -11.80 -1.04 10.30
CA THR A 75 -10.67 -0.84 11.20
C THR A 75 -9.59 -0.06 10.47
N ASP A 76 -9.12 1.02 11.09
CA ASP A 76 -8.00 1.82 10.60
C ASP A 76 -6.74 1.42 11.34
N ILE A 77 -5.70 1.12 10.58
CA ILE A 77 -4.38 0.78 11.10
C ILE A 77 -3.29 1.66 10.47
N SER A 78 -2.20 1.82 11.21
CA SER A 78 -0.95 2.39 10.71
C SER A 78 0.16 1.34 10.75
N ILE A 79 0.97 1.33 9.70
CA ILE A 79 2.20 0.55 9.61
C ILE A 79 3.35 1.54 9.72
N ARG A 80 4.13 1.47 10.81
CA ARG A 80 5.22 2.41 11.09
C ARG A 80 6.55 1.67 11.24
N GLN A 81 7.64 2.30 10.79
CA GLN A 81 9.00 1.80 11.04
C GLN A 81 9.61 2.53 12.24
N LYS A 82 10.19 1.79 13.21
CA LYS A 82 10.70 2.33 14.49
C LYS A 82 11.77 3.42 14.36
N HIS A 83 12.54 3.38 13.28
CA HIS A 83 13.63 4.29 12.97
C HIS A 83 13.70 4.48 11.46
N GLY A 84 13.64 5.73 10.98
CA GLY A 84 13.80 6.04 9.55
C GLY A 84 15.11 5.53 8.98
N LEU A 85 15.17 5.30 7.66
CA LEU A 85 16.35 4.76 6.96
C LEU A 85 17.61 5.63 7.16
N SER A 86 17.44 6.90 7.52
CA SER A 86 18.47 7.80 8.06
C SER A 86 17.80 8.99 8.75
N SER A 87 18.53 9.81 9.52
CA SER A 87 18.01 11.08 10.07
C SER A 87 17.52 12.08 9.01
N HIS A 88 17.84 11.84 7.74
CA HIS A 88 17.50 12.69 6.60
C HIS A 88 16.33 12.13 5.77
N ILE A 89 15.93 10.88 6.01
CA ILE A 89 14.81 10.21 5.34
C ILE A 89 13.70 10.09 6.38
N GLY A 90 12.54 10.67 6.10
CA GLY A 90 11.40 10.66 7.01
C GLY A 90 10.99 9.26 7.47
N GLU A 91 10.23 9.20 8.55
CA GLU A 91 9.68 7.95 9.05
C GLU A 91 8.75 7.33 8.00
N PHE A 92 8.91 6.03 7.77
CA PHE A 92 8.01 5.28 6.90
C PHE A 92 6.70 5.02 7.65
N GLU A 93 5.59 5.52 7.10
CA GLU A 93 4.24 5.28 7.59
C GLU A 93 3.27 4.98 6.43
N LEU A 94 2.45 3.94 6.58
CA LEU A 94 1.28 3.70 5.74
C LEU A 94 0.03 3.67 6.61
N ALA A 95 -0.98 4.46 6.25
CA ALA A 95 -2.33 4.31 6.80
C ALA A 95 -3.13 3.35 5.92
N VAL A 96 -3.79 2.37 6.54
CA VAL A 96 -4.55 1.32 5.86
C VAL A 96 -5.92 1.21 6.51
N ARG A 97 -6.97 1.17 5.70
CA ARG A 97 -8.33 0.89 6.16
C ARG A 97 -8.74 -0.51 5.72
N LEU A 98 -9.22 -1.30 6.66
CA LEU A 98 -9.87 -2.57 6.42
C LEU A 98 -11.38 -2.35 6.42
N TYR A 99 -12.06 -2.83 5.38
CA TYR A 99 -13.51 -2.89 5.27
C TYR A 99 -13.96 -4.33 5.44
N HIS A 100 -14.64 -4.65 6.54
CA HIS A 100 -14.97 -6.03 6.91
C HIS A 100 -16.16 -6.60 6.12
N ASP A 101 -17.10 -5.73 5.74
CA ASP A 101 -18.27 -6.10 4.95
C ASP A 101 -17.90 -6.48 3.51
N ALA A 102 -17.02 -5.70 2.88
CA ALA A 102 -16.50 -5.99 1.55
C ALA A 102 -15.26 -6.91 1.58
N SER A 103 -14.69 -7.19 2.74
CA SER A 103 -13.45 -7.96 2.92
C SER A 103 -12.29 -7.43 2.06
N VAL A 104 -12.12 -6.11 2.04
CA VAL A 104 -11.05 -5.41 1.31
C VAL A 104 -10.21 -4.55 2.24
N ALA A 105 -8.92 -4.41 1.95
CA ALA A 105 -8.03 -3.50 2.66
C ALA A 105 -7.28 -2.62 1.68
N GLU A 106 -7.24 -1.32 1.95
CA GLU A 106 -6.56 -0.38 1.08
C GLU A 106 -5.73 0.67 1.84
N VAL A 107 -4.64 1.11 1.22
CA VAL A 107 -3.87 2.27 1.69
C VAL A 107 -4.71 3.53 1.54
N VAL A 108 -4.93 4.28 2.62
CA VAL A 108 -5.66 5.55 2.65
C VAL A 108 -4.71 6.70 2.92
N GLN A 109 -5.05 7.91 2.47
CA GLN A 109 -4.27 9.10 2.81
C GLN A 109 -4.57 9.52 4.25
N HIS A 110 -3.53 9.74 5.05
CA HIS A 110 -3.63 10.43 6.33
C HIS A 110 -4.23 11.82 6.04
N ASN A 111 -5.40 12.14 6.62
CA ASN A 111 -6.26 13.34 6.38
C ASN A 111 -7.55 13.14 5.56
N TYR A 112 -8.22 11.99 5.66
CA TYR A 112 -9.59 11.82 5.11
C TYR A 112 -10.64 12.79 5.69
N HIS A 113 -10.35 13.48 6.80
CA HIS A 113 -11.25 14.43 7.46
C HIS A 113 -11.47 15.76 6.71
N GLN A 114 -10.66 16.10 5.70
CA GLN A 114 -10.96 17.24 4.83
C GLN A 114 -11.66 16.75 3.55
N LYS A 115 -13.01 16.74 3.58
CA LYS A 115 -13.95 16.65 2.45
C LYS A 115 -13.30 16.33 1.09
N VAL A 116 -12.90 15.08 0.89
CA VAL A 116 -12.49 14.60 -0.43
C VAL A 116 -13.75 14.51 -1.29
N LYS A 117 -13.82 15.31 -2.36
CA LYS A 117 -14.92 15.24 -3.32
C LYS A 117 -14.92 13.85 -3.98
N PRO A 118 -16.04 13.12 -4.03
CA PRO A 118 -16.11 11.73 -4.49
C PRO A 118 -15.89 11.54 -6.01
N SER A 119 -15.66 12.63 -6.76
CA SER A 119 -15.36 12.58 -8.19
C SER A 119 -14.67 13.87 -8.60
N TYR A 120 -13.43 13.77 -9.08
CA TYR A 120 -12.91 14.78 -9.98
C TYR A 120 -13.50 14.49 -11.36
N ARG A 121 -14.40 15.37 -11.83
CA ARG A 121 -14.78 15.34 -13.25
C ARG A 121 -13.53 15.53 -14.07
N TYR A 122 -13.34 14.65 -15.05
CA TYR A 122 -12.30 14.81 -16.05
C TYR A 122 -12.56 16.10 -16.84
N PRO A 123 -11.51 16.88 -17.19
CA PRO A 123 -10.08 16.59 -17.06
C PRO A 123 -9.48 17.00 -15.70
N ASN A 124 -8.60 16.15 -15.14
CA ASN A 124 -7.85 16.39 -13.91
C ASN A 124 -6.60 17.26 -14.21
N PRO A 125 -6.57 18.56 -13.86
CA PRO A 125 -5.48 19.46 -14.25
C PRO A 125 -4.14 19.15 -13.55
N ASN A 126 -4.17 18.40 -12.45
CA ASN A 126 -3.01 18.14 -11.60
C ASN A 126 -2.40 16.74 -11.77
N MET A 127 -2.92 15.91 -12.69
CA MET A 127 -2.44 14.54 -12.92
C MET A 127 -2.18 13.70 -11.64
N HIS A 128 -2.99 13.84 -10.57
CA HIS A 128 -2.93 12.88 -9.47
C HIS A 128 -3.27 11.47 -10.03
N HIS A 129 -2.23 10.64 -10.12
CA HIS A 129 -2.19 9.42 -10.93
C HIS A 129 -3.06 8.34 -10.27
N LYS A 130 -4.06 7.81 -10.98
CA LYS A 130 -4.76 6.57 -10.60
C LYS A 130 -3.75 5.44 -10.29
N ASP A 131 -2.62 5.46 -10.98
CA ASP A 131 -1.51 4.53 -10.77
C ASP A 131 -0.90 4.62 -9.38
N GLU A 132 -0.86 5.79 -8.75
CA GLU A 132 -0.27 5.97 -7.42
C GLU A 132 -1.05 5.17 -6.37
N LYS A 133 -2.38 5.23 -6.42
CA LYS A 133 -3.24 4.44 -5.54
C LYS A 133 -3.02 2.93 -5.75
N TYR A 134 -2.91 2.49 -7.01
CA TYR A 134 -2.61 1.09 -7.30
C TYR A 134 -1.23 0.69 -6.76
N GLN A 135 -0.20 1.50 -7.03
CA GLN A 135 1.18 1.25 -6.61
C GLN A 135 1.30 1.19 -5.09
N LEU A 136 0.66 2.09 -4.35
CA LEU A 136 0.62 2.03 -2.87
C LEU A 136 -0.02 0.74 -2.36
N ASN A 137 -1.11 0.30 -2.99
CA ASN A 137 -1.78 -0.94 -2.61
C ASN A 137 -1.01 -2.20 -3.04
N ALA A 138 -0.27 -2.13 -4.14
CA ALA A 138 0.63 -3.20 -4.58
C ALA A 138 1.82 -3.30 -3.62
N PHE A 139 2.38 -2.16 -3.23
CA PHE A 139 3.44 -2.10 -2.22
C PHE A 139 2.96 -2.64 -0.86
N LEU A 140 1.74 -2.31 -0.43
CA LEU A 140 1.13 -2.93 0.75
C LEU A 140 1.03 -4.45 0.58
N ALA A 141 0.66 -4.94 -0.60
CA ALA A 141 0.57 -6.38 -0.87
C ALA A 141 1.93 -7.07 -0.68
N ASP A 142 2.98 -6.50 -1.27
CA ASP A 142 4.36 -7.02 -1.18
C ASP A 142 4.86 -6.99 0.25
N TRP A 143 4.62 -5.89 0.98
CA TRP A 143 4.98 -5.76 2.39
C TRP A 143 4.28 -6.81 3.26
N LEU A 144 2.97 -7.05 3.04
CA LEU A 144 2.21 -8.07 3.75
C LEU A 144 2.69 -9.49 3.43
N ILE A 145 3.05 -9.77 2.18
CA ILE A 145 3.66 -11.05 1.78
C ILE A 145 4.98 -11.24 2.53
N ALA A 146 5.86 -10.22 2.52
CA ALA A 146 7.13 -10.27 3.23
C ALA A 146 6.95 -10.51 4.74
N CYS A 147 5.94 -9.89 5.37
CA CYS A 147 5.61 -10.13 6.77
C CYS A 147 5.19 -11.57 7.04
N ILE A 148 4.37 -12.16 6.17
CA ILE A 148 3.89 -13.54 6.34
C ILE A 148 5.02 -14.54 6.12
N GLU A 149 5.87 -14.33 5.13
CA GLU A 149 6.91 -15.28 4.74
C GLU A 149 8.16 -15.18 5.62
N ASN A 150 8.53 -13.97 6.06
CA ASN A 150 9.81 -13.71 6.70
C ASN A 150 9.71 -12.91 8.02
N GLY A 151 8.52 -12.42 8.37
CA GLY A 151 8.30 -11.63 9.57
C GLY A 151 8.43 -12.47 10.84
N ARG A 152 9.06 -11.89 11.87
CA ARG A 152 9.16 -12.50 13.20
C ARG A 152 8.44 -11.64 14.23
N VAL A 153 7.61 -12.27 15.06
CA VAL A 153 6.94 -11.61 16.19
C VAL A 153 7.73 -11.93 17.46
N PRO A 154 8.09 -10.95 18.30
CA PRO A 154 8.72 -11.23 19.58
C PRO A 154 7.75 -11.99 20.48
N LEU A 155 8.22 -13.13 21.01
CA LEU A 155 7.49 -13.87 22.04
C LEU A 155 7.78 -13.23 23.39
N ASN A 156 6.77 -12.62 24.01
CA ASN A 156 6.86 -12.17 25.39
C ASN A 156 6.59 -13.36 26.31
N TRP A 157 7.63 -14.12 26.64
CA TRP A 157 7.58 -15.24 27.58
C TRP A 157 7.65 -14.78 29.05
N ASP A 158 7.09 -13.63 29.39
CA ASP A 158 7.15 -13.18 30.79
C ASP A 158 6.25 -14.07 31.66
N VAL A 159 6.89 -14.95 32.42
CA VAL A 159 6.31 -15.91 33.37
C VAL A 159 5.69 -15.24 34.60
N ASN A 160 5.76 -13.92 34.73
CA ASN A 160 5.21 -13.20 35.89
C ASN A 160 3.72 -12.82 35.78
N ASN A 161 3.00 -13.29 34.76
CA ASN A 161 1.54 -13.13 34.63
C ASN A 161 0.72 -14.22 35.36
N GLY A 162 1.27 -14.86 36.40
CA GLY A 162 0.49 -15.66 37.35
C GLY A 162 -0.08 -16.99 36.82
N LEU A 163 0.58 -17.62 35.85
CA LEU A 163 0.28 -18.99 35.44
C LEU A 163 1.48 -19.90 35.71
N VAL A 164 1.74 -20.14 37.00
CA VAL A 164 2.10 -21.45 37.58
C VAL A 164 1.47 -21.51 38.96
#